data_AF-A0A258CR51-F1
#
_entry.id   AF-A0A258CR51-F1
#
_cell.length_a   1.000
_cell.length_b   1.000
_cell.length_c   1.000
_cell.angle_alpha   90.00
_cell.angle_beta   90.00
_cell.angle_gamma   90.00
#
_symmetry.space_group_name_H-M   'P 1'
#
loop_
_entity.id
_entity.type
_entity.pdbx_description
1 polymer ?
#
loop_
_entity_poly.entity_id
_entity_poly.type
_entity_poly.pdbx_seq_one_letter_code
_entity_poly.pdbx_strand_id
1 'polypeptide(L)'
;MDRRKSAAEARRSLDRVLAPYRALTHRRPPRGWTRAIRDAFGMTASQLGVRMGVTQPTVQKLERSEQEDTIQLGSLRRLAEALNCELVYAFVPREPLQQTYETAARAVAR
;
A
#
# COMPACT_ATOMS: atom_id res chain seq x y z
N MET A 1 35.02 8.25 4.50
CA MET A 1 33.69 8.67 5.02
C MET A 1 33.11 7.51 5.82
N ASP A 2 32.77 7.71 7.09
CA ASP A 2 32.37 6.64 8.03
C ASP A 2 31.00 6.04 7.63
N ARG A 3 31.00 4.73 7.33
CA ARG A 3 29.84 3.97 6.85
C ARG A 3 28.67 4.00 7.83
N ARG A 4 28.94 4.09 9.14
CA ARG A 4 27.90 4.15 10.19
C ARG A 4 27.21 5.51 10.24
N LYS A 5 27.96 6.60 10.09
CA LYS A 5 27.39 7.96 10.00
C LYS A 5 26.48 8.09 8.77
N SER A 6 26.94 7.57 7.63
CA SER A 6 26.16 7.54 6.39
C SER A 6 24.85 6.74 6.51
N ALA A 7 24.86 5.59 7.19
CA ALA A 7 23.64 4.80 7.40
C ALA A 7 22.62 5.50 8.32
N ALA A 8 23.08 6.19 9.37
CA ALA A 8 22.20 6.96 10.25
C ALA A 8 21.56 8.16 9.53
N GLU A 9 22.31 8.83 8.65
CA GLU A 9 21.79 9.89 7.79
C GLU A 9 20.76 9.36 6.79
N ALA A 10 21.01 8.20 6.17
CA ALA A 10 20.07 7.57 5.27
C ALA A 10 18.73 7.24 5.96
N ARG A 11 18.75 6.71 7.19
CA ARG A 11 17.53 6.48 7.98
C ARG A 11 16.76 7.76 8.24
N ARG A 12 17.43 8.84 8.67
CA ARG A 12 16.79 10.14 8.90
C ARG A 12 16.16 10.71 7.64
N SER A 13 16.83 10.56 6.49
CA SER A 13 16.30 11.01 5.20
C SER A 13 15.03 10.22 4.80
N LEU A 14 15.07 8.89 4.93
CA LEU A 14 13.91 8.04 4.66
C LEU A 14 12.74 8.33 5.61
N ASP A 15 13.02 8.55 6.89
CA ASP A 15 11.98 8.91 7.87
C ASP A 15 11.27 10.22 7.53
N ARG A 16 11.98 11.19 6.93
CA ARG A 16 11.37 12.44 6.47
C ARG A 16 10.39 12.21 5.32
N VAL A 17 10.75 11.34 4.38
CA VAL A 17 9.89 10.97 3.24
C VAL A 17 8.68 10.14 3.71
N LEU A 18 8.87 9.22 4.66
CA LEU A 18 7.86 8.27 5.10
C LEU A 18 6.93 8.81 6.19
N ALA A 19 7.28 9.93 6.85
CA ALA A 19 6.48 10.49 7.93
C ALA A 19 5.01 10.78 7.55
N PRO A 20 4.68 11.38 6.39
CA PRO A 20 3.29 11.59 5.99
C PRO A 20 2.52 10.27 5.80
N TYR A 21 3.19 9.23 5.31
CA TYR A 21 2.56 7.93 5.06
C TYR A 21 2.16 7.21 6.35
N ARG A 22 2.88 7.41 7.47
CA ARG A 22 2.51 6.82 8.77
C ARG A 22 1.09 7.21 9.19
N ALA A 23 0.70 8.45 8.96
CA ALA A 23 -0.64 8.96 9.28
C ALA A 23 -1.77 8.34 8.42
N LEU A 24 -1.43 7.78 7.25
CA LEU A 24 -2.39 7.19 6.31
C LEU A 24 -2.67 5.70 6.58
N THR A 25 -1.81 5.01 7.33
CA THR A 25 -1.88 3.56 7.53
C THR A 25 -3.17 3.06 8.19
N HIS A 26 -3.87 3.92 8.94
CA HIS A 26 -5.13 3.58 9.62
C HIS A 26 -6.40 3.89 8.80
N ARG A 27 -6.27 4.31 7.53
CA ARG A 27 -7.41 4.85 6.75
C ARG A 27 -7.90 3.95 5.62
N ARG A 28 -7.50 2.69 5.57
CA ARG A 28 -7.93 1.78 4.51
C ARG A 28 -9.46 1.50 4.61
N PRO A 29 -10.22 1.63 3.51
CA PRO A 29 -11.64 1.26 3.50
C PRO A 29 -11.86 -0.24 3.81
N PRO A 30 -12.89 -0.62 4.58
CA PRO A 30 -13.14 -2.02 4.98
C PRO A 30 -13.35 -3.01 3.82
N ARG A 31 -13.84 -2.52 2.67
CA ARG A 31 -14.08 -3.33 1.46
C ARG A 31 -12.99 -3.16 0.39
N GLY A 32 -11.84 -2.58 0.75
CA GLY A 32 -10.76 -2.25 -0.19
C GLY A 32 -10.99 -0.93 -0.93
N TRP A 33 -9.90 -0.41 -1.50
CA TRP A 33 -9.89 0.82 -2.28
C TRP A 33 -10.66 0.68 -3.58
N THR A 34 -10.54 -0.48 -4.25
CA THR A 34 -11.20 -0.74 -5.53
C THR A 34 -12.71 -0.55 -5.41
N ARG A 35 -13.32 -1.22 -4.43
CA ARG A 35 -14.77 -1.17 -4.23
C ARG A 35 -15.22 0.21 -3.76
N ALA A 36 -14.48 0.83 -2.85
CA ALA A 36 -14.80 2.16 -2.35
C ALA A 36 -14.83 3.20 -3.47
N ILE A 37 -13.82 3.21 -4.34
CA ILE A 37 -13.73 4.16 -5.46
C ILE A 37 -14.77 3.83 -6.54
N ARG A 38 -14.96 2.53 -6.87
CA ARG A 38 -15.99 2.10 -7.82
C ARG A 38 -17.39 2.55 -7.38
N ASP A 39 -17.72 2.32 -6.10
CA ASP A 39 -19.00 2.72 -5.52
C ASP A 39 -19.13 4.27 -5.52
N ALA A 40 -18.07 5.02 -5.21
CA ALA A 40 -18.04 6.48 -5.26
C ALA A 40 -18.24 7.07 -6.67
N PHE A 41 -17.81 6.34 -7.70
CA PHE A 41 -18.05 6.71 -9.11
C PHE A 41 -19.43 6.25 -9.64
N GLY A 42 -20.27 5.63 -8.80
CA GLY A 42 -21.57 5.11 -9.22
C GLY A 42 -21.47 3.95 -10.22
N MET A 43 -20.33 3.25 -10.26
CA MET A 43 -20.07 2.17 -11.21
C MET A 43 -20.52 0.82 -10.65
N THR A 44 -21.15 0.00 -11.49
CA THR A 44 -21.35 -1.43 -11.22
C THR A 44 -20.06 -2.23 -11.44
N ALA A 45 -19.97 -3.42 -10.85
CA ALA A 45 -18.85 -4.34 -11.10
C ALA A 45 -18.74 -4.75 -12.59
N SER A 46 -19.86 -4.79 -13.33
CA SER A 46 -19.86 -5.06 -14.77
C SER A 46 -19.21 -3.93 -15.57
N GLN A 47 -19.53 -2.67 -15.24
CA GLN A 47 -18.91 -1.49 -15.89
C GLN A 47 -17.40 -1.42 -15.63
N LEU A 48 -16.94 -1.76 -14.42
CA LEU A 48 -15.51 -1.89 -14.17
C LEU A 48 -14.90 -3.06 -14.96
N GLY A 49 -15.63 -4.17 -15.09
CA GLY A 49 -15.22 -5.32 -15.91
C GLY A 49 -14.98 -4.94 -17.36
N VAL A 50 -15.89 -4.16 -17.96
CA VAL A 50 -15.74 -3.63 -19.32
C VAL A 50 -14.45 -2.80 -19.46
N ARG A 51 -14.16 -1.90 -18.51
CA ARG A 51 -12.90 -1.11 -18.53
C ARG A 51 -11.65 -1.97 -18.42
N MET A 52 -11.73 -3.07 -17.68
CA MET A 52 -10.64 -4.00 -17.47
C MET A 52 -10.52 -5.08 -18.56
N GLY A 53 -11.49 -5.20 -19.47
CA GLY A 53 -11.58 -6.31 -20.41
C GLY A 53 -11.83 -7.68 -19.74
N VAL A 54 -12.54 -7.71 -18.61
CA VAL A 54 -12.87 -8.94 -17.86
C VAL A 54 -14.35 -9.01 -17.49
N THR A 55 -14.80 -10.17 -17.03
CA THR A 55 -16.21 -10.38 -16.64
C THR A 55 -16.52 -9.79 -15.25
N GLN A 56 -17.79 -9.51 -14.99
CA GLN A 56 -18.26 -9.05 -13.67
C GLN A 56 -17.84 -10.00 -12.51
N PRO A 57 -17.97 -11.34 -12.62
CA PRO A 57 -17.48 -12.25 -11.57
C PRO A 57 -15.97 -12.13 -11.32
N THR A 58 -15.16 -11.88 -12.37
CA THR A 58 -13.73 -11.64 -12.21
C THR A 58 -13.46 -10.39 -11.39
N VAL A 59 -14.19 -9.30 -11.64
CA VAL A 59 -14.08 -8.07 -10.82
C VAL A 59 -14.44 -8.33 -9.37
N GLN A 60 -15.55 -9.01 -9.11
CA GLN A 60 -15.97 -9.33 -7.74
C GLN A 60 -14.95 -10.23 -7.02
N LYS A 61 -14.32 -11.16 -7.74
CA LYS A 61 -13.22 -11.98 -7.20
C LYS A 61 -12.02 -11.11 -6.84
N LEU A 62 -11.65 -10.16 -7.71
CA LEU A 62 -10.54 -9.25 -7.44
C LEU A 62 -10.82 -8.33 -6.25
N GLU A 63 -12.00 -7.72 -6.17
CA GLU A 63 -12.41 -6.91 -5.00
C GLU A 63 -12.35 -7.70 -3.69
N ARG A 64 -12.81 -8.95 -3.71
CA ARG A 64 -12.75 -9.84 -2.55
C ARG A 64 -11.31 -10.18 -2.18
N SER A 65 -10.47 -10.50 -3.16
CA SER A 65 -9.05 -10.78 -2.90
C SER A 65 -8.32 -9.54 -2.39
N GLU A 66 -8.72 -8.33 -2.80
CA GLU A 66 -8.18 -7.11 -2.20
C GLU A 66 -8.59 -7.04 -0.73
N GLN A 67 -9.87 -7.16 -0.43
CA GLN A 67 -10.38 -7.14 0.94
C GLN A 67 -9.69 -8.17 1.85
N GLU A 68 -9.39 -9.37 1.33
CA GLU A 68 -8.75 -10.47 2.04
C GLU A 68 -7.20 -10.39 2.03
N ASP A 69 -6.61 -9.35 1.44
CA ASP A 69 -5.16 -9.17 1.28
C ASP A 69 -4.47 -10.32 0.51
N THR A 70 -5.22 -11.06 -0.32
CA THR A 70 -4.71 -12.15 -1.17
C THR A 70 -4.50 -11.72 -2.63
N ILE A 71 -4.85 -10.48 -2.97
CA ILE A 71 -4.69 -9.95 -4.33
C ILE A 71 -3.21 -9.85 -4.74
N GLN A 72 -2.91 -10.27 -5.96
CA GLN A 72 -1.59 -10.04 -6.55
C GLN A 72 -1.41 -8.54 -6.85
N LEU A 73 -0.22 -8.01 -6.54
CA LEU A 73 0.09 -6.59 -6.75
C LEU A 73 -0.14 -6.12 -8.21
N GLY A 74 0.17 -6.98 -9.18
CA GLY A 74 -0.10 -6.69 -10.60
C GLY A 74 -1.59 -6.58 -10.93
N SER A 75 -2.45 -7.36 -10.28
CA SER A 75 -3.90 -7.23 -10.46
C SER A 75 -4.45 -5.98 -9.78
N LEU A 76 -3.93 -5.62 -8.61
CA LEU A 76 -4.27 -4.36 -7.96
C LEU A 76 -3.86 -3.14 -8.80
N ARG A 77 -2.70 -3.21 -9.48
CA ARG A 77 -2.25 -2.16 -10.41
C ARG A 77 -3.22 -1.99 -11.58
N ARG A 78 -3.63 -3.08 -12.23
CA ARG A 78 -4.63 -3.03 -13.32
C ARG A 78 -5.99 -2.47 -12.86
N LEU A 79 -6.41 -2.77 -11.64
CA LEU A 79 -7.62 -2.17 -11.06
C LEU A 79 -7.48 -0.67 -10.88
N ALA A 80 -6.34 -0.22 -10.34
CA ALA A 80 -6.06 1.21 -10.19
C ALA A 80 -6.10 1.91 -11.57
N GLU A 81 -5.42 1.37 -12.58
CA GLU A 81 -5.43 1.91 -13.95
C GLU A 81 -6.85 2.00 -14.52
N ALA A 82 -7.68 0.96 -14.38
CA ALA A 82 -9.07 0.96 -14.85
C ALA A 82 -9.98 1.97 -14.11
N LEU A 83 -9.60 2.35 -12.90
CA LEU A 83 -10.24 3.39 -12.09
C LEU A 83 -9.58 4.77 -12.27
N ASN A 84 -8.65 4.92 -13.22
CA ASN A 84 -7.86 6.14 -13.43
C ASN A 84 -7.13 6.59 -12.15
N CYS A 85 -6.54 5.62 -11.45
CA CYS A 85 -5.78 5.78 -10.22
C CYS A 85 -4.38 5.19 -10.38
N GLU A 86 -3.42 5.69 -9.61
CA GLU A 86 -2.07 5.12 -9.52
C GLU A 86 -1.95 4.25 -8.28
N LEU A 87 -1.31 3.07 -8.42
CA LEU A 87 -0.99 2.22 -7.28
C LEU A 87 0.38 2.62 -6.70
N VAL A 88 0.36 3.32 -5.57
CA VAL A 88 1.56 3.64 -4.78
C VAL A 88 1.81 2.53 -3.75
N TYR A 89 2.93 1.83 -3.88
CA TYR A 89 3.36 0.78 -2.94
C TYR A 89 4.59 1.24 -2.14
N ALA A 90 4.51 1.17 -0.82
CA ALA A 90 5.60 1.52 0.08
C ALA A 90 5.55 0.69 1.36
N PHE A 91 6.73 0.36 1.89
CA PHE A 91 6.85 -0.09 3.28
C PHE A 91 6.93 1.14 4.19
N VAL A 92 5.91 1.32 5.02
CA VAL A 92 5.82 2.44 5.97
C VAL A 92 6.16 1.90 7.36
N PRO A 93 7.26 2.35 7.99
CA PRO A 93 7.66 1.85 9.29
C PRO A 93 6.70 2.35 10.36
N ARG A 94 6.35 1.49 11.33
CA ARG A 94 5.41 1.80 12.42
C ARG A 94 5.94 2.86 13.39
N GLU A 95 7.25 2.98 13.47
CA GLU A 95 8.01 3.96 14.26
C GLU A 95 9.18 4.49 13.40
N PRO A 96 9.92 5.52 13.82
CA PRO A 96 11.10 5.98 13.07
C PRO A 96 12.13 4.86 12.85
N LEU A 97 12.73 4.80 11.66
CA LEU A 97 13.71 3.76 11.31
C LEU A 97 14.92 3.73 12.24
N GLN A 98 15.32 4.89 12.76
CA GLN A 98 16.38 4.99 13.75
C GLN A 98 16.00 4.25 15.06
N GLN A 99 14.75 4.38 15.49
CA GLN A 99 14.25 3.73 16.70
C GLN A 99 14.19 2.21 16.52
N THR A 100 13.70 1.73 15.37
CA THR A 100 13.69 0.29 15.05
C THR A 100 15.10 -0.30 15.06
N TYR A 101 16.09 0.43 14.52
CA TYR A 101 17.48 -0.01 14.55
C TYR A 101 18.05 -0.11 15.97
N GLU A 102 17.82 0.90 16.81
CA GLU A 102 18.30 0.91 18.20
C GLU A 102 17.69 -0.22 19.02
N THR A 103 16.41 -0.52 18.81
CA THR A 103 15.73 -1.64 19.46
C THR A 103 16.32 -2.97 19.04
N ALA A 104 16.57 -3.18 17.74
CA ALA A 104 17.23 -4.40 17.25
C ALA A 104 18.66 -4.56 17.79
N ALA A 105 19.44 -3.47 17.83
CA ALA A 105 20.80 -3.49 18.36
C ALA A 105 20.85 -3.88 19.84
N ARG A 106 19.90 -3.40 20.65
CA ARG A 106 19.76 -3.79 22.07
C ARG A 106 19.38 -5.25 22.24
N ALA A 107 18.59 -5.82 21.34
CA ALA A 107 18.15 -7.21 21.42
C ALA A 107 19.28 -8.21 21.13
N VAL A 108 20.18 -7.89 20.19
CA VAL A 108 21.32 -8.75 19.82
C VAL A 108 22.48 -8.67 20.82
N ALA A 109 22.56 -7.60 21.60
CA ALA A 109 23.58 -7.42 22.63
C ALA A 109 23.23 -8.13 23.97
N ARG A 110 22.07 -8.79 24.04
CA ARG A 110 21.64 -9.65 25.16
C ARG A 110 21.90 -11.11 24.81
#